data_AF-A0A3M9N2L8-F1
#
_entry.id   AF-A0A3M9N2L8-F1
#
_cell.length_a   1.000
_cell.length_b   1.000
_cell.length_c   1.000
_cell.angle_alpha   90.00
_cell.angle_beta   90.00
_cell.angle_gamma   90.00
#
_symmetry.space_group_name_H-M   'P 1'
#
loop_
_entity.id
_entity.type
_entity.pdbx_description
1 polymer ?
#
loop_
_entity_poly.entity_id
_entity_poly.type
_entity_poly.pdbx_seq_one_letter_code
_entity_poly.pdbx_strand_id
1 'polypeptide(L)'
;MLSLSSFHSLFFGKMRWVYSVKHKTKAALLLAVVMVLVLAKNTLDNKTVTKLGTSFATVYEDRLLVESYIYQLSGHLYQKKMLVDNSFYAGNDGHLASGLQENNLAIATLLTEFGKTRLTDAEARYLVAFDRNHRELKALENQYLRQLGGKEVLPAKKELDTRFQQATNYLNQLSRIQVAEGKRLNDSSQQMMAGSAILTQLEFVLIIVIGILIQMLIFASKSRFSKFPQNPMLN
;
A
#
# COMPACT_ATOMS: atom_id res chain seq x y z
N MET A 1 37.99 -25.64 -12.76
CA MET A 1 38.29 -24.76 -13.90
C MET A 1 37.76 -25.42 -15.17
N LEU A 2 36.54 -25.09 -15.57
CA LEU A 2 36.00 -25.46 -16.88
C LEU A 2 36.51 -24.45 -17.90
N SER A 3 37.31 -24.92 -18.84
CA SER A 3 37.90 -24.12 -19.92
C SER A 3 36.81 -23.39 -20.73
N LEU A 4 37.05 -22.10 -20.99
CA LEU A 4 36.24 -21.23 -21.87
C LEU A 4 35.98 -21.85 -23.27
N SER A 5 36.77 -22.83 -23.70
CA SER A 5 36.61 -23.50 -25.01
C SER A 5 35.43 -24.46 -25.08
N SER A 6 34.97 -25.02 -23.95
CA SER A 6 33.85 -25.99 -23.95
C SER A 6 32.47 -25.33 -24.02
N PHE A 7 32.36 -24.04 -23.68
CA PHE A 7 31.11 -23.30 -23.84
C PHE A 7 30.86 -22.87 -25.31
N HIS A 8 31.95 -22.72 -26.07
CA HIS A 8 31.90 -22.30 -27.48
C HIS A 8 31.43 -23.43 -28.42
N SER A 9 31.80 -24.69 -28.15
CA SER A 9 31.46 -25.84 -29.01
C SER A 9 29.99 -26.28 -28.89
N LEU A 10 29.38 -26.14 -27.71
CA LEU A 10 27.98 -26.46 -27.47
C LEU A 10 27.01 -25.46 -28.15
N PHE A 11 27.41 -24.20 -28.33
CA PHE A 11 26.60 -23.18 -29.01
C PHE A 11 26.78 -23.17 -30.53
N PHE A 12 27.99 -23.47 -31.04
CA PHE A 12 28.28 -23.41 -32.48
C PHE A 12 27.94 -24.70 -33.26
N GLY A 13 27.90 -25.87 -32.60
CA GLY A 13 27.66 -27.17 -33.24
C GLY A 13 26.29 -27.33 -33.90
N LYS A 14 25.32 -26.44 -33.65
CA LYS A 14 23.95 -26.53 -34.17
C LYS A 14 23.47 -25.26 -34.87
N MET A 15 24.36 -24.49 -35.52
CA MET A 15 23.97 -23.29 -36.30
C MET A 15 23.49 -23.56 -37.74
N ARG A 16 23.22 -24.81 -38.13
CA ARG A 16 22.77 -25.14 -39.51
C ARG A 16 21.42 -24.52 -39.88
N TRP A 17 20.57 -24.19 -38.90
CA TRP A 17 19.24 -23.62 -39.13
C TRP A 17 19.28 -22.14 -39.59
N VAL A 18 20.21 -21.33 -39.06
CA VAL A 18 20.36 -19.91 -39.42
C VAL A 18 20.66 -19.73 -40.92
N TYR A 19 21.33 -20.72 -41.54
CA TYR A 19 21.64 -20.72 -42.96
C TYR A 19 20.44 -21.06 -43.86
N SER A 20 19.36 -21.65 -43.32
CA SER A 20 18.14 -22.00 -44.05
C SER A 20 17.18 -20.82 -44.24
N VAL A 21 17.37 -19.71 -43.53
CA VAL A 21 16.50 -18.52 -43.61
C VAL A 21 16.84 -17.72 -44.88
N LYS A 22 15.91 -17.63 -45.83
CA LYS A 22 16.14 -16.96 -47.13
C LYS A 22 16.26 -15.43 -47.04
N HIS A 23 15.47 -14.78 -46.19
CA HIS A 23 15.41 -13.31 -46.04
C HIS A 23 15.92 -12.84 -44.67
N LYS A 24 17.17 -13.18 -44.34
CA LYS A 24 17.82 -12.93 -43.03
C LYS A 24 17.74 -11.46 -42.58
N THR A 25 17.88 -10.51 -43.51
CA THR A 25 17.80 -9.06 -43.22
C THR A 25 16.38 -8.61 -42.85
N LYS A 26 15.35 -9.09 -43.56
CA LYS A 26 13.95 -8.82 -43.21
C LYS A 26 13.58 -9.43 -41.85
N ALA A 27 14.08 -10.64 -41.56
CA ALA A 27 13.88 -11.29 -40.27
C ALA A 27 14.55 -10.52 -39.12
N ALA A 28 15.80 -10.06 -39.31
CA ALA A 28 16.51 -9.23 -38.34
C ALA A 28 15.80 -7.88 -38.11
N LEU A 29 15.27 -7.25 -39.16
CA LEU A 29 14.51 -6.01 -39.06
C LEU A 29 13.22 -6.20 -38.25
N LEU A 30 12.49 -7.29 -38.50
CA LEU A 30 11.26 -7.62 -37.77
C LEU A 30 11.55 -7.87 -36.29
N LEU A 31 12.62 -8.60 -35.97
CA LEU A 31 13.08 -8.80 -34.59
C LEU A 31 13.50 -7.48 -33.92
N ALA A 32 14.15 -6.58 -34.64
CA ALA A 32 14.52 -5.26 -34.13
C ALA A 32 13.28 -4.42 -33.77
N VAL A 33 12.22 -4.47 -34.57
CA VAL A 33 10.95 -3.81 -34.26
C VAL A 33 10.34 -4.39 -32.98
N VAL A 34 10.32 -5.72 -32.83
CA VAL A 34 9.83 -6.38 -31.59
C VAL A 34 10.66 -5.94 -30.38
N MET A 35 11.99 -5.87 -30.50
CA MET A 35 12.87 -5.40 -29.43
C MET A 35 12.56 -3.96 -29.00
N VAL A 36 12.34 -3.06 -29.96
CA VAL A 36 11.95 -1.66 -29.69
C VAL A 36 10.59 -1.58 -29.00
N LEU A 37 9.62 -2.40 -29.39
CA LEU A 37 8.31 -2.47 -28.73
C LEU A 37 8.42 -2.93 -27.28
N VAL A 38 9.25 -3.94 -27.00
CA VAL A 38 9.48 -4.43 -25.63
C VAL A 38 10.16 -3.34 -24.77
N LEU A 39 11.15 -2.63 -25.32
CA LEU A 39 11.82 -1.52 -24.62
C LEU A 39 10.88 -0.32 -24.37
N ALA A 40 10.03 0.01 -25.34
CA ALA A 40 9.01 1.06 -25.18
C ALA A 40 8.01 0.70 -24.07
N LYS A 41 7.58 -0.57 -24.00
CA LYS A 41 6.71 -1.06 -22.92
C LYS A 41 7.40 -0.96 -21.56
N ASN A 42 8.64 -1.43 -21.45
CA ASN A 42 9.41 -1.40 -20.21
C ASN A 42 9.59 0.03 -19.65
N THR A 43 9.87 1.01 -20.51
CA THR A 43 10.01 2.42 -20.10
C THR A 43 8.68 3.06 -19.67
N LEU A 44 7.55 2.58 -20.21
CA LEU A 44 6.22 3.02 -19.80
C LEU A 44 5.83 2.45 -18.43
N ASP A 45 6.17 1.18 -18.16
CA ASP A 45 5.91 0.50 -16.88
C ASP A 45 6.72 1.08 -15.72
N ASN A 46 7.96 1.54 -15.96
CA ASN A 46 8.76 2.24 -14.95
C ASN A 46 8.08 3.51 -14.42
N LYS A 47 7.21 4.16 -15.20
CA LYS A 47 6.38 5.30 -14.74
C LYS A 47 5.22 4.86 -13.85
N THR A 48 4.80 3.59 -13.94
CA THR A 48 3.78 2.98 -13.07
C THR A 48 4.37 2.67 -11.68
N VAL A 49 5.62 2.21 -11.62
CA VAL A 49 6.34 1.96 -10.35
C VAL A 49 6.54 3.24 -9.53
N THR A 50 6.82 4.37 -10.17
CA THR A 50 6.95 5.68 -9.47
C THR A 50 5.61 6.23 -8.98
N LYS A 51 4.50 5.96 -9.70
CA LYS A 51 3.14 6.32 -9.25
C LYS A 51 2.66 5.47 -8.06
N LEU A 52 3.18 4.25 -7.90
CA LEU A 52 2.87 3.38 -6.76
C LEU A 52 3.49 3.90 -5.46
N GLY A 53 4.75 4.36 -5.50
CA GLY A 53 5.41 4.95 -4.33
C GLY A 53 4.70 6.20 -3.79
N THR A 54 4.25 7.10 -4.68
CA THR A 54 3.51 8.31 -4.28
C THR A 54 2.09 7.98 -3.81
N SER A 55 1.39 7.05 -4.47
CA SER A 55 0.06 6.62 -4.02
C SER A 55 0.11 5.89 -2.68
N PHE A 56 1.18 5.15 -2.37
CA PHE A 56 1.35 4.50 -1.08
C PHE A 56 1.65 5.50 0.04
N ALA A 57 2.53 6.47 -0.21
CA ALA A 57 2.85 7.53 0.75
C ALA A 57 1.58 8.32 1.16
N THR A 58 0.77 8.75 0.18
CA THR A 58 -0.47 9.49 0.46
C THR A 58 -1.50 8.65 1.22
N VAL A 59 -1.61 7.35 0.94
CA VAL A 59 -2.53 6.48 1.70
C VAL A 59 -2.01 6.20 3.11
N TYR A 60 -0.69 6.03 3.28
CA TYR A 60 -0.08 5.82 4.59
C TYR A 60 -0.21 7.06 5.48
N GLU A 61 -0.03 8.26 4.94
CA GLU A 61 -0.28 9.53 5.63
C GLU A 61 -1.75 9.67 6.08
N ASP A 62 -2.70 9.28 5.21
CA ASP A 62 -4.13 9.27 5.55
C ASP A 62 -4.44 8.27 6.68
N ARG A 63 -3.84 7.08 6.66
CA ARG A 63 -4.02 6.09 7.75
C ARG A 63 -3.42 6.57 9.08
N LEU A 64 -2.27 7.25 9.06
CA LEU A 64 -1.67 7.83 10.27
C LEU A 64 -2.54 8.95 10.86
N LEU A 65 -3.14 9.79 9.99
CA LEU A 65 -4.06 10.82 10.43
C LEU A 65 -5.28 10.20 11.13
N VAL A 66 -5.85 9.14 10.57
CA VAL A 66 -6.98 8.44 11.18
C VAL A 66 -6.61 7.84 12.54
N GLU A 67 -5.47 7.17 12.66
CA GLU A 67 -5.01 6.64 13.94
C GLU A 67 -4.79 7.76 14.98
N SER A 68 -4.32 8.94 14.54
CA SER A 68 -4.19 10.10 15.43
C SER A 68 -5.53 10.58 15.99
N TYR A 69 -6.62 10.48 15.21
CA TYR A 69 -7.96 10.81 15.70
C TYR A 69 -8.44 9.78 16.72
N ILE A 70 -8.23 8.49 16.47
CA ILE A 70 -8.60 7.42 17.41
C ILE A 70 -7.85 7.58 18.74
N TYR A 71 -6.56 7.92 18.68
CA TYR A 71 -5.76 8.21 19.86
C TYR A 71 -6.29 9.42 20.65
N GLN A 72 -6.56 10.55 19.99
CA GLN A 72 -7.09 11.74 20.64
C GLN A 72 -8.48 11.51 21.25
N LEU A 73 -9.36 10.80 20.54
CA LEU A 73 -10.67 10.38 21.05
C LEU A 73 -10.53 9.53 22.33
N SER A 74 -9.58 8.60 22.34
CA SER A 74 -9.29 7.77 23.51
C SER A 74 -8.81 8.61 24.69
N GLY A 75 -7.96 9.61 24.44
CA GLY A 75 -7.48 10.55 25.45
C GLY A 75 -8.61 11.33 26.10
N HIS A 76 -9.49 11.95 25.31
CA HIS A 76 -10.64 12.69 25.85
C HIS A 76 -11.63 11.78 26.59
N LEU A 77 -11.88 10.57 26.08
CA LEU A 77 -12.73 9.60 26.75
C LEU A 77 -12.17 9.23 28.14
N TYR A 78 -10.86 9.00 28.23
CA TYR A 78 -10.17 8.71 29.48
C TYR A 78 -10.23 9.88 30.45
N GLN A 79 -9.99 11.11 30.00
CA GLN A 79 -10.09 12.31 30.83
C GLN A 79 -11.48 12.47 31.44
N LYS A 80 -12.54 12.24 30.64
CA LYS A 80 -13.92 12.26 31.14
C LYS A 80 -14.16 11.21 32.23
N LYS A 81 -13.68 9.98 32.01
CA LYS A 81 -13.79 8.91 33.02
C LYS A 81 -13.07 9.30 34.31
N MET A 82 -11.86 9.84 34.22
CA MET A 82 -11.10 10.32 35.39
C MET A 82 -11.82 11.42 36.15
N LEU A 83 -12.45 12.37 35.46
CA LEU A 83 -13.25 13.42 36.13
C LEU A 83 -14.41 12.82 36.92
N VAL A 84 -15.14 11.88 36.31
CA VAL A 84 -16.26 11.18 36.96
C VAL A 84 -15.78 10.33 38.14
N ASP A 85 -14.67 9.60 37.98
CA ASP A 85 -14.08 8.79 39.06
C ASP A 85 -13.59 9.67 40.23
N ASN A 86 -12.92 10.79 39.95
CA ASN A 86 -12.47 11.73 40.98
C ASN A 86 -13.63 12.40 41.72
N SER A 87 -14.70 12.77 41.00
CA SER A 87 -15.94 13.25 41.62
C SER A 87 -16.52 12.19 42.55
N PHE A 88 -16.68 10.96 42.05
CA PHE A 88 -17.35 9.89 42.78
C PHE A 88 -16.58 9.43 44.03
N TYR A 89 -15.26 9.23 43.93
CA TYR A 89 -14.47 8.67 45.03
C TYR A 89 -13.85 9.72 45.94
N ALA A 90 -13.47 10.88 45.40
CA ALA A 90 -12.79 11.94 46.16
C ALA A 90 -13.66 13.16 46.45
N GLY A 91 -14.92 13.19 45.96
CA GLY A 91 -15.83 14.33 46.13
C GLY A 91 -15.34 15.61 45.44
N ASN A 92 -14.44 15.49 44.45
CA ASN A 92 -13.88 16.65 43.75
C ASN A 92 -14.73 17.02 42.54
N ASP A 93 -15.74 17.86 42.76
CA ASP A 93 -16.70 18.27 41.73
C ASP A 93 -16.33 19.59 41.03
N GLY A 94 -15.32 20.32 41.52
CA GLY A 94 -15.05 21.71 41.14
C GLY A 94 -14.81 21.94 39.64
N HIS A 95 -14.25 20.95 38.94
CA HIS A 95 -14.01 21.00 37.49
C HIS A 95 -14.78 19.94 36.70
N LEU A 96 -15.70 19.22 37.34
CA LEU A 96 -16.39 18.10 36.72
C LEU A 96 -17.24 18.56 35.53
N ALA A 97 -18.15 19.51 35.74
CA ALA A 97 -19.09 19.94 34.71
C ALA A 97 -18.38 20.60 33.51
N SER A 98 -17.46 21.53 33.77
CA SER A 98 -16.70 22.21 32.73
C SER A 98 -15.76 21.25 31.98
N GLY A 99 -15.06 20.37 32.69
CA GLY A 99 -14.17 19.39 32.08
C GLY A 99 -14.91 18.36 31.23
N LEU A 100 -16.09 17.90 31.66
CA LEU A 100 -16.95 17.04 30.83
C LEU A 100 -17.42 17.76 29.57
N GLN A 101 -17.86 19.02 29.69
CA GLN A 101 -18.29 19.82 28.55
C GLN A 101 -17.15 20.05 27.55
N GLU A 102 -15.96 20.41 28.01
CA GLU A 102 -14.78 20.61 27.17
C GLU A 102 -14.43 19.35 26.37
N ASN A 103 -14.32 18.21 27.05
CA ASN A 103 -14.02 16.94 26.40
C ASN A 103 -15.13 16.50 25.44
N ASN A 104 -16.40 16.79 25.74
CA ASN A 104 -17.51 16.53 24.84
C ASN A 104 -17.43 17.34 23.55
N LEU A 105 -17.02 18.61 23.63
CA LEU A 105 -16.81 19.45 22.46
C LEU A 105 -15.62 18.95 21.64
N ALA A 106 -14.51 18.60 22.29
CA ALA A 106 -13.34 18.05 21.62
C ALA A 106 -13.66 16.75 20.88
N ILE A 107 -14.39 15.82 21.51
CA ILE A 107 -14.83 14.57 20.87
C ILE A 107 -15.74 14.87 19.67
N ALA A 108 -16.70 15.78 19.78
CA ALA A 108 -17.58 16.14 18.66
C ALA A 108 -16.81 16.71 17.46
N THR A 109 -15.82 17.57 17.71
CA THR A 109 -14.94 18.11 16.67
C THR A 109 -14.12 17.00 16.02
N LEU A 110 -13.49 16.13 16.82
CA LEU A 110 -12.71 15.00 16.31
C LEU A 110 -13.55 14.03 15.48
N LEU A 111 -14.80 13.75 15.89
CA LEU A 111 -15.73 12.92 15.12
C LEU A 111 -16.09 13.55 13.77
N THR A 112 -16.23 14.87 13.74
CA THR A 112 -16.50 15.61 12.50
C THR A 112 -15.31 15.54 11.54
N GLU A 113 -14.09 15.74 12.03
CA GLU A 113 -12.88 15.66 11.20
C GLU A 113 -12.59 14.22 10.76
N PHE A 114 -12.74 13.24 11.66
CA PHE A 114 -12.62 11.82 11.30
C PHE A 114 -13.66 11.43 10.24
N GLY A 115 -14.91 11.91 10.35
CA GLY A 115 -15.93 11.65 9.33
C GLY A 115 -15.62 12.17 7.91
N LYS A 116 -14.66 13.09 7.76
CA LYS A 116 -14.22 13.62 6.45
C LYS A 116 -13.12 12.79 5.80
N THR A 117 -12.49 11.87 6.53
CA THR A 117 -11.44 11.01 5.98
C THR A 117 -12.04 9.90 5.12
N ARG A 118 -11.18 9.17 4.41
CA ARG A 118 -11.63 8.05 3.60
C ARG A 118 -11.89 6.82 4.47
N LEU A 119 -13.13 6.66 4.93
CA LEU A 119 -13.49 5.51 5.77
C LEU A 119 -13.67 4.23 4.95
N THR A 120 -13.26 3.10 5.54
CA THR A 120 -13.76 1.78 5.12
C THR A 120 -15.19 1.57 5.61
N ASP A 121 -15.93 0.64 5.01
CA ASP A 121 -17.29 0.29 5.47
C ASP A 121 -17.29 -0.16 6.94
N ALA A 122 -16.22 -0.83 7.39
CA ALA A 122 -16.07 -1.26 8.77
C ALA A 122 -15.82 -0.07 9.70
N GLU A 123 -14.92 0.84 9.33
CA GLU A 123 -14.64 2.07 10.07
C GLU A 123 -15.91 2.92 10.23
N ALA A 124 -16.65 3.14 9.14
CA ALA A 124 -17.89 3.92 9.16
C ALA A 124 -18.91 3.34 10.14
N ARG A 125 -19.10 2.01 10.17
CA ARG A 125 -20.01 1.35 11.12
C ARG A 125 -19.60 1.56 12.57
N TYR A 126 -18.32 1.37 12.89
CA TYR A 126 -17.84 1.52 14.27
C TYR A 126 -17.78 2.99 14.71
N LEU A 127 -17.49 3.92 13.80
CA LEU A 127 -17.51 5.36 14.07
C LEU A 127 -18.94 5.82 14.42
N VAL A 128 -19.94 5.37 13.67
CA VAL A 128 -21.36 5.65 13.96
C VAL A 128 -21.79 5.03 15.30
N ALA A 129 -21.33 3.82 15.61
CA ALA A 129 -21.62 3.17 16.89
C ALA A 129 -20.99 3.93 18.07
N PHE A 130 -19.74 4.37 17.92
CA PHE A 130 -19.05 5.21 18.90
C PHE A 130 -19.77 6.54 19.11
N ASP A 131 -20.12 7.24 18.03
CA ASP A 131 -20.81 8.53 18.07
C ASP A 131 -22.19 8.43 18.75
N ARG A 132 -22.95 7.36 18.45
CA ARG A 132 -24.19 7.06 19.18
C ARG A 132 -23.95 6.86 20.67
N ASN A 133 -22.99 6.02 21.03
CA ASN A 133 -22.63 5.80 22.43
C ASN A 133 -22.17 7.10 23.10
N HIS A 134 -21.42 7.95 22.41
CA HIS A 134 -20.98 9.24 22.92
C HIS A 134 -22.16 10.17 23.26
N ARG A 135 -23.20 10.23 22.40
CA ARG A 135 -24.42 10.99 22.69
C ARG A 135 -25.16 10.47 23.93
N GLU A 136 -25.27 9.15 24.07
CA GLU A 136 -25.89 8.52 25.24
C GLU A 136 -25.08 8.81 26.52
N LEU A 137 -23.75 8.74 26.41
CA LEU A 137 -22.82 9.05 27.49
C LEU A 137 -22.96 10.51 27.95
N LYS A 138 -23.13 11.46 27.01
CA LYS A 138 -23.45 12.87 27.33
C LYS A 138 -24.76 13.05 28.09
N ALA A 139 -25.80 12.27 27.75
CA ALA A 139 -27.07 12.35 28.46
C ALA A 139 -26.93 11.85 29.90
N LEU A 140 -26.20 10.74 30.09
CA LEU A 140 -25.90 10.17 31.40
C LEU A 140 -25.02 11.07 32.26
N GLU A 141 -24.06 11.77 31.68
CA GLU A 141 -23.25 12.78 32.37
C GLU A 141 -24.13 13.89 32.96
N ASN A 142 -25.07 14.41 32.17
CA ASN A 142 -26.02 15.43 32.64
C ASN A 142 -26.97 14.91 33.72
N GLN A 143 -27.26 13.61 33.73
CA GLN A 143 -28.02 12.98 34.81
C GLN A 143 -27.17 12.85 36.07
N TYR A 144 -25.94 12.36 35.95
CA TYR A 144 -24.99 12.22 37.04
C TYR A 144 -24.74 13.56 37.74
N LEU A 145 -24.50 14.63 36.98
CA LEU A 145 -24.33 16.00 37.49
C LEU A 145 -25.54 16.49 38.31
N ARG A 146 -26.77 16.12 37.92
CA ARG A 146 -27.99 16.50 38.64
C ARG A 146 -28.23 15.68 39.91
N GLN A 147 -27.57 14.54 40.04
CA GLN A 147 -27.74 13.59 41.13
C GLN A 147 -26.56 13.58 42.11
N LEU A 148 -25.60 14.50 41.97
CA LEU A 148 -24.46 14.63 42.88
C LEU A 148 -24.92 14.70 44.34
N GLY A 149 -24.32 13.87 45.19
CA GLY A 149 -24.67 13.74 46.61
C GLY A 149 -26.03 13.07 46.89
N GLY A 150 -26.78 12.67 45.86
CA GLY A 150 -28.08 12.00 45.97
C GLY A 150 -28.00 10.47 45.96
N LYS A 151 -29.12 9.80 46.29
CA LYS A 151 -29.21 8.33 46.33
C LYS A 151 -29.01 7.66 44.96
N GLU A 152 -29.28 8.37 43.88
CA GLU A 152 -29.18 7.87 42.49
C GLU A 152 -27.77 7.98 41.89
N VAL A 153 -26.80 8.56 42.61
CA VAL A 153 -25.44 8.78 42.10
C VAL A 153 -24.70 7.48 41.78
N LEU A 154 -24.89 6.44 42.61
CA LEU A 154 -24.24 5.14 42.44
C LEU A 154 -24.77 4.37 41.21
N PRO A 155 -26.10 4.23 41.01
CA PRO A 155 -26.65 3.69 39.76
C PRO A 155 -26.16 4.45 38.52
N ALA A 156 -26.21 5.78 38.53
CA ALA A 156 -25.75 6.60 37.40
C ALA A 156 -24.26 6.40 37.08
N LYS A 157 -23.42 6.28 38.12
CA LYS A 157 -21.99 6.00 37.97
C LYS A 157 -21.72 4.64 37.30
N LYS A 158 -22.45 3.60 37.69
CA LYS A 158 -22.29 2.25 37.10
C LYS A 158 -22.67 2.22 35.62
N GLU A 159 -23.74 2.92 35.25
CA GLU A 159 -24.14 3.05 33.85
C GLU A 159 -23.08 3.82 33.06
N LEU A 160 -22.56 4.93 33.60
CA LEU A 160 -21.44 5.67 32.99
C LEU A 160 -20.23 4.78 32.76
N ASP A 161 -19.82 3.96 33.74
CA ASP A 161 -18.68 3.04 33.59
C ASP A 161 -18.88 2.03 32.46
N THR A 162 -20.09 1.48 32.36
CA THR A 162 -20.46 0.55 31.29
C THR A 162 -20.35 1.23 29.92
N ARG A 163 -20.82 2.47 29.80
CA ARG A 163 -20.75 3.24 28.55
C ARG A 163 -19.33 3.71 28.21
N PHE A 164 -18.50 4.02 29.20
CA PHE A 164 -17.07 4.29 28.99
C PHE A 164 -16.38 3.05 28.45
N GLN A 165 -16.61 1.88 29.05
CA GLN A 165 -16.04 0.63 28.57
C GLN A 165 -16.49 0.30 27.13
N GLN A 166 -17.77 0.52 26.83
CA GLN A 166 -18.31 0.32 25.48
C GLN A 166 -17.67 1.28 24.46
N ALA A 167 -17.50 2.57 24.80
CA ALA A 167 -16.81 3.54 23.97
C ALA A 167 -15.35 3.11 23.70
N THR A 168 -14.61 2.70 24.74
CA THR A 168 -13.24 2.20 24.62
C THR A 168 -13.18 0.99 23.69
N ASN A 169 -14.14 0.07 23.79
CA ASN A 169 -14.19 -1.09 22.90
C ASN A 169 -14.37 -0.69 21.43
N TYR A 170 -15.23 0.30 21.12
CA TYR A 170 -15.38 0.77 19.75
C TYR A 170 -14.09 1.42 19.21
N LEU A 171 -13.40 2.24 20.01
CA LEU A 171 -12.11 2.82 19.62
C LEU A 171 -11.03 1.74 19.40
N ASN A 172 -10.99 0.71 20.25
CA ASN A 172 -10.10 -0.43 20.07
C ASN A 172 -10.40 -1.21 18.78
N GLN A 173 -11.67 -1.36 18.40
CA GLN A 173 -12.02 -2.00 17.13
C GLN A 173 -11.62 -1.13 15.93
N LEU A 174 -11.80 0.18 16.02
CA LEU A 174 -11.33 1.11 14.98
C LEU A 174 -9.81 1.02 14.79
N SER A 175 -9.02 1.05 15.88
CA SER A 175 -7.56 0.92 15.81
C SER A 175 -7.13 -0.45 15.25
N ARG A 176 -7.82 -1.54 15.61
CA ARG A 176 -7.56 -2.87 15.01
C ARG A 176 -7.83 -2.89 13.50
N ILE A 177 -8.89 -2.23 13.04
CA ILE A 177 -9.18 -2.10 11.61
C ILE A 177 -8.07 -1.29 10.93
N GLN A 178 -7.59 -0.19 11.54
CA GLN A 178 -6.47 0.60 11.01
C GLN A 178 -5.20 -0.23 10.82
N VAL A 179 -4.83 -1.03 11.81
CA VAL A 179 -3.66 -1.92 11.72
C VAL A 179 -3.84 -2.95 10.60
N ALA A 180 -5.05 -3.52 10.47
CA ALA A 180 -5.35 -4.50 9.42
C ALA A 180 -5.30 -3.88 8.01
N GLU A 181 -5.86 -2.68 7.84
CA GLU A 181 -5.78 -1.95 6.56
C GLU A 181 -4.36 -1.52 6.22
N GLY A 182 -3.59 -1.02 7.19
CA GLY A 182 -2.17 -0.71 7.01
C GLY A 182 -1.36 -1.92 6.54
N LYS A 183 -1.60 -3.09 7.16
CA LYS A 183 -0.98 -4.35 6.74
C LYS A 183 -1.42 -4.75 5.32
N ARG A 184 -2.72 -4.70 5.02
CA ARG A 184 -3.27 -5.05 3.69
C ARG A 184 -2.66 -4.19 2.60
N LEU A 185 -2.50 -2.88 2.85
CA LEU A 185 -1.86 -1.96 1.92
C LEU A 185 -0.39 -2.33 1.70
N ASN A 186 0.36 -2.59 2.78
CA ASN A 186 1.76 -3.00 2.69
C ASN A 186 1.93 -4.31 1.90
N ASP A 187 1.11 -5.32 2.21
CA ASP A 187 1.16 -6.63 1.56
C ASP A 187 0.80 -6.51 0.07
N SER A 188 -0.21 -5.69 -0.26
CA SER A 188 -0.59 -5.42 -1.65
C SER A 188 0.53 -4.71 -2.43
N SER A 189 1.24 -3.76 -1.80
CA SER A 189 2.39 -3.09 -2.41
C SER A 189 3.53 -4.07 -2.68
N GLN A 190 3.86 -4.94 -1.71
CA GLN A 190 4.89 -5.96 -1.86
C GLN A 190 4.57 -6.94 -3.00
N GLN A 191 3.31 -7.40 -3.11
CA GLN A 191 2.89 -8.29 -4.20
C GLN A 191 3.01 -7.63 -5.57
N MET A 192 2.58 -6.37 -5.70
CA MET A 192 2.70 -5.63 -6.96
C MET A 192 4.17 -5.39 -7.34
N MET A 193 5.02 -5.04 -6.37
CA MET A 193 6.46 -4.87 -6.59
C MET A 193 7.15 -6.18 -6.99
N ALA A 194 6.84 -7.30 -6.33
CA ALA A 194 7.40 -8.61 -6.65
C ALA A 194 6.98 -9.09 -8.04
N GLY A 195 5.69 -8.94 -8.41
CA GLY A 195 5.20 -9.25 -9.74
C GLY A 195 5.86 -8.40 -10.83
N SER A 196 6.02 -7.09 -10.56
CA SER A 196 6.73 -6.18 -11.47
C SER A 196 8.20 -6.57 -11.64
N ALA A 197 8.91 -6.96 -10.56
CA ALA A 197 10.31 -7.35 -10.63
C ALA A 197 10.52 -8.61 -11.50
N ILE A 198 9.67 -9.63 -11.32
CA ILE A 198 9.73 -10.88 -12.11
C ILE A 198 9.48 -10.61 -13.59
N LEU A 199 8.45 -9.82 -13.91
CA LEU A 199 8.13 -9.44 -15.29
C LEU A 199 9.28 -8.66 -15.94
N THR A 200 9.84 -7.67 -15.24
CA THR A 200 11.00 -6.91 -15.71
C THR A 200 12.21 -7.82 -15.94
N GLN A 201 12.46 -8.80 -15.08
CA GLN A 201 13.56 -9.75 -15.26
C GLN A 201 13.37 -10.61 -16.53
N LEU A 202 12.15 -11.12 -16.77
CA LEU A 202 11.83 -11.86 -17.99
C LEU A 202 11.98 -11.00 -19.24
N GLU A 203 11.59 -9.72 -19.18
CA GLU A 203 11.79 -8.77 -20.29
C GLU A 203 13.27 -8.57 -20.62
N PHE A 204 14.13 -8.40 -19.61
CA PHE A 204 15.58 -8.29 -19.83
C PHE A 204 16.16 -9.54 -20.49
N VAL A 205 15.76 -10.73 -20.03
CA VAL A 205 16.19 -12.00 -20.65
C VAL A 205 15.75 -12.08 -22.11
N LEU A 206 14.50 -11.70 -22.41
CA LEU A 206 13.94 -11.71 -23.76
C LEU A 206 14.68 -10.73 -24.69
N ILE A 207 14.99 -9.52 -24.21
CA ILE A 207 15.78 -8.52 -24.95
C ILE A 207 17.17 -9.07 -25.29
N ILE A 208 17.86 -9.72 -24.34
CA ILE A 208 19.18 -10.33 -24.57
C ILE A 208 19.10 -11.42 -25.64
N VAL A 209 18.11 -12.32 -25.54
CA VAL A 209 17.91 -13.41 -26.53
C VAL A 209 17.65 -12.85 -27.93
N ILE A 210 16.76 -11.87 -28.06
CA ILE A 210 16.46 -11.23 -29.35
C ILE A 210 17.71 -10.54 -29.91
N GLY A 211 18.46 -9.83 -29.07
CA GLY A 211 19.70 -9.17 -29.47
C GLY A 211 20.73 -10.16 -30.04
N ILE A 212 20.91 -11.30 -29.38
CA ILE A 212 21.80 -12.39 -29.86
C ILE A 212 21.31 -12.93 -31.21
N LEU A 213 20.00 -13.18 -31.38
CA LEU A 213 19.43 -13.67 -32.64
C LEU A 213 19.65 -12.70 -33.80
N ILE A 214 19.45 -11.40 -33.57
CA ILE A 214 19.71 -10.34 -34.55
C ILE A 214 21.20 -10.37 -34.94
N GLN A 215 22.11 -10.44 -33.95
CA GLN A 215 23.55 -10.50 -34.19
C GLN A 215 23.92 -11.72 -35.05
N MET A 216 23.42 -12.92 -34.71
CA MET A 216 23.66 -14.14 -35.49
C MET A 216 23.17 -14.00 -36.95
N LEU A 217 21.97 -13.45 -37.17
CA LEU A 217 21.40 -13.26 -38.50
C LEU A 217 22.22 -12.28 -39.36
N ILE A 218 22.71 -11.19 -38.76
CA ILE A 218 23.54 -10.18 -39.43
C ILE A 218 24.90 -10.78 -39.83
N PHE A 219 25.58 -11.46 -38.90
CA PHE A 219 26.88 -12.09 -39.17
C PHE A 219 26.76 -13.20 -40.24
N ALA A 220 25.72 -14.05 -40.17
CA ALA A 220 25.46 -15.09 -41.17
C ALA A 220 24.94 -14.55 -42.53
N SER A 221 24.59 -13.26 -42.60
CA SER A 221 24.26 -12.58 -43.85
C SER A 221 25.51 -11.99 -44.53
N LYS A 222 26.52 -11.55 -43.75
CA LYS A 222 27.79 -11.02 -44.29
C LYS A 222 28.69 -12.09 -44.92
N SER A 223 28.52 -13.38 -44.60
CA SER A 223 29.37 -14.48 -45.11
C SER A 223 29.15 -14.87 -46.59
N ARG A 224 28.56 -13.99 -47.42
CA ARG A 224 28.33 -14.21 -48.87
C ARG A 224 29.16 -13.31 -49.79
N PHE A 225 30.30 -12.80 -49.33
CA PHE A 225 31.33 -12.26 -50.23
C PHE A 225 32.36 -13.33 -50.59
N SER A 226 32.07 -14.10 -51.65
CA SER A 226 33.07 -14.73 -52.53
C SER A 226 32.57 -14.49 -53.97
N LYS A 227 33.37 -14.17 -54.98
CA LYS A 227 34.79 -14.43 -55.25
C LYS A 227 35.39 -13.22 -56.00
N PHE A 228 36.66 -12.89 -55.73
CA PHE A 228 37.46 -12.11 -56.68
C PHE A 228 37.53 -12.90 -58.00
N PRO A 229 37.30 -12.29 -59.18
CA PRO A 229 37.66 -12.93 -60.44
C PRO A 229 39.19 -12.98 -60.52
N GLN A 230 39.77 -14.16 -60.27
CA GLN A 230 41.12 -14.46 -60.73
C GLN A 230 41.04 -14.69 -62.24
N ASN A 231 41.47 -13.71 -63.03
CA ASN A 231 41.85 -13.97 -64.41
C ASN A 231 43.15 -14.79 -64.40
N PRO A 232 43.18 -16.01 -64.95
CA PRO A 232 44.43 -16.66 -65.27
C PRO A 232 45.05 -15.92 -66.45
N MET A 233 46.28 -15.45 -66.28
CA MET A 233 47.06 -14.83 -67.36
C MET A 233 47.54 -15.86 -68.39
N LEU A 234 47.75 -15.34 -69.63
CA LEU A 234 48.70 -15.78 -70.67
C LEU A 234 48.39 -17.07 -71.45
N ASN A 235 47.95 -16.90 -72.70
CA ASN A 235 48.81 -17.05 -73.89
C ASN A 235 48.25 -16.24 -75.06
#